data_AF-A0A969GQC4-F1
#
_entry.id   AF-A0A969GQC4-F1
#
_cell.length_a   1.000
_cell.length_b   1.000
_cell.length_c   1.000
_cell.angle_alpha   90.00
_cell.angle_beta   90.00
_cell.angle_gamma   90.00
#
_symmetry.space_group_name_H-M   'P 1'
#
loop_
_entity.id
_entity.type
_entity.pdbx_description
1 polymer ?
#
loop_
_entity_poly.entity_id
_entity_poly.type
_entity_poly.pdbx_seq_one_letter_code
_entity_poly.pdbx_strand_id
1 'polypeptide(L)'
;MLAGGALSGSASRHPVASSSVNPIASAPEYEQDVASAQAYSWLVEEGSVSSLVEAALRFAISKPQISTALIGVSTLEQLDQAIDSVERGALSADLLTRIGIVRNRTYAP
;
A
#
# COMPACT_ATOMS: atom_id res chain seq x y z
N MET A 1 -9.67 4.45 -3.38
CA MET A 1 -9.09 3.28 -2.73
C MET A 1 -7.72 2.96 -3.33
N LEU A 2 -6.75 2.57 -2.50
CA LEU A 2 -5.47 1.99 -2.94
C LEU A 2 -5.66 0.49 -3.21
N ALA A 3 -5.48 0.06 -4.46
CA ALA A 3 -5.68 -1.34 -4.90
C ALA A 3 -7.02 -1.96 -4.40
N GLY A 4 -8.13 -1.25 -4.57
CA GLY A 4 -9.44 -1.75 -4.11
C GLY A 4 -9.59 -1.96 -2.59
N GLY A 5 -8.64 -1.45 -1.78
CA GLY A 5 -8.57 -1.61 -0.34
C GLY A 5 -7.45 -2.53 0.15
N ALA A 6 -6.86 -3.36 -0.73
CA ALA A 6 -5.93 -4.40 -0.31
C ALA A 6 -4.66 -3.87 0.36
N LEU A 7 -4.15 -2.71 -0.10
CA LEU A 7 -2.95 -2.07 0.45
C LEU A 7 -3.13 -1.52 1.86
N SER A 8 -4.35 -1.50 2.40
CA SER A 8 -4.58 -1.24 3.83
C SER A 8 -4.20 -2.42 4.73
N GLY A 9 -3.99 -3.61 4.16
CA GLY A 9 -3.80 -4.86 4.91
C GLY A 9 -5.08 -5.35 5.61
N SER A 10 -6.23 -4.74 5.32
CA SER A 10 -7.52 -5.11 5.90
C SER A 10 -8.47 -5.66 4.85
N ALA A 11 -9.11 -6.78 5.19
CA ALA A 11 -10.24 -7.30 4.42
C ALA A 11 -11.55 -6.55 4.71
N SER A 12 -11.58 -5.71 5.76
CA SER A 12 -12.77 -4.93 6.12
C SER A 12 -13.07 -3.89 5.05
N ARG A 13 -14.29 -3.94 4.49
CA ARG A 13 -14.77 -2.97 3.48
C ARG A 13 -15.70 -1.94 4.11
N HIS A 14 -15.69 -0.72 3.56
CA HIS A 14 -16.69 0.29 3.89
C HIS A 14 -18.09 -0.17 3.43
N PRO A 15 -19.19 0.12 4.14
CA PRO A 15 -20.54 -0.37 3.80
C PRO A 15 -21.05 0.00 2.39
N VAL A 16 -20.47 1.07 1.81
CA VAL A 16 -20.81 1.58 0.46
C VAL A 16 -19.87 1.02 -0.62
N ALA A 17 -18.80 0.31 -0.24
CA ALA A 17 -17.91 -0.34 -1.19
C ALA A 17 -18.57 -1.62 -1.73
N SER A 18 -18.34 -1.93 -3.01
CA SER A 18 -18.81 -3.19 -3.62
C SER A 18 -18.36 -4.39 -2.78
N SER A 19 -19.28 -5.32 -2.52
CA SER A 19 -19.06 -6.52 -1.70
C SER A 19 -18.06 -7.49 -2.34
N SER A 20 -18.03 -7.54 -3.67
CA SER A 20 -16.98 -8.18 -4.46
C SER A 20 -16.34 -7.14 -5.39
N VAL A 21 -15.01 -7.13 -5.42
CA VAL A 21 -14.24 -6.36 -6.41
C VAL A 21 -13.38 -7.40 -7.10
N ASN A 22 -13.46 -7.49 -8.42
CA ASN A 22 -12.44 -8.23 -9.17
C ASN A 22 -11.06 -7.70 -8.76
N PRO A 23 -10.02 -8.55 -8.68
CA PRO A 23 -8.71 -8.10 -8.24
C PRO A 23 -8.25 -6.90 -9.07
N ILE A 24 -7.95 -5.80 -8.38
CA ILE A 24 -7.37 -4.59 -8.99
C ILE A 24 -5.84 -4.66 -8.92
N ALA A 25 -5.30 -5.44 -7.98
CA ALA A 25 -3.88 -5.66 -7.80
C ALA A 25 -3.44 -6.96 -8.53
N SER A 26 -2.38 -7.59 -8.05
CA SER A 26 -1.61 -8.56 -8.85
C SER A 26 -2.05 -10.00 -8.65
N ALA A 27 -2.80 -10.29 -7.59
CA ALA A 27 -3.27 -11.64 -7.29
C ALA A 27 -4.61 -11.95 -8.00
N PRO A 28 -4.91 -13.25 -8.25
CA PRO A 28 -6.22 -13.67 -8.76
C PRO A 28 -7.36 -13.50 -7.74
N GLU A 29 -7.04 -13.36 -6.45
CA GLU A 29 -8.02 -13.20 -5.37
C GLU A 29 -7.67 -12.01 -4.47
N TYR A 30 -8.67 -11.26 -4.02
CA TYR A 30 -8.48 -10.06 -3.19
C TYR A 30 -7.78 -10.37 -1.86
N GLU A 31 -8.12 -11.49 -1.23
CA GLU A 31 -7.54 -11.93 0.03
C GLU A 31 -6.03 -12.18 -0.10
N GLN A 32 -5.56 -12.61 -1.28
CA GLN A 32 -4.15 -12.81 -1.55
C GLN A 32 -3.41 -11.47 -1.72
N ASP A 33 -4.06 -10.46 -2.32
CA ASP A 33 -3.53 -9.09 -2.34
C ASP A 33 -3.47 -8.51 -0.91
N VAL A 34 -4.46 -8.77 -0.05
CA VAL A 34 -4.46 -8.36 1.36
C VAL A 34 -3.32 -9.05 2.12
N ALA A 35 -3.16 -10.37 1.97
CA ALA A 35 -2.09 -11.13 2.60
C ALA A 35 -0.71 -10.64 2.14
N SER A 36 -0.57 -10.30 0.85
CA SER A 36 0.65 -9.71 0.30
C SER A 36 0.96 -8.35 0.93
N ALA A 37 -0.05 -7.51 1.16
CA ALA A 37 0.14 -6.24 1.87
C ALA A 37 0.54 -6.46 3.34
N GLN A 38 -0.06 -7.45 4.02
CA GLN A 38 0.25 -7.80 5.41
C GLN A 38 1.69 -8.29 5.61
N ALA A 39 2.33 -8.85 4.58
CA ALA A 39 3.76 -9.21 4.62
C ALA A 39 4.69 -8.00 4.88
N TYR A 40 4.18 -6.77 4.73
CA TYR A 40 4.90 -5.52 5.00
C TYR A 40 4.52 -4.86 6.34
N SER A 41 3.75 -5.53 7.20
CA SER A 41 3.36 -5.07 8.54
C SER A 41 4.53 -4.62 9.41
N TRP A 42 5.70 -5.26 9.23
CA TRP A 42 6.95 -4.91 9.90
C TRP A 42 7.33 -3.43 9.75
N LEU A 43 6.95 -2.76 8.66
CA LEU A 43 7.20 -1.32 8.47
C LEU A 43 6.49 -0.47 9.54
N VAL A 44 5.29 -0.89 9.93
CA VAL A 44 4.48 -0.22 10.96
C VAL A 44 4.98 -0.62 12.35
N GLU A 45 5.27 -1.91 12.56
CA GLU A 45 5.76 -2.44 13.84
C GLU A 45 7.10 -1.82 14.26
N GLU A 46 7.99 -1.56 13.28
CA GLU A 46 9.27 -0.89 13.51
C GLU A 46 9.15 0.65 13.58
N GLY A 47 7.95 1.21 13.40
CA GLY A 47 7.70 2.66 13.45
C GLY A 47 8.28 3.45 12.27
N SER A 48 8.63 2.78 11.17
CA SER A 48 9.15 3.45 9.96
C SER A 48 8.06 4.23 9.21
N VAL A 49 6.81 3.80 9.37
CA VAL A 49 5.59 4.40 8.82
C VAL A 49 4.45 4.22 9.83
N SER A 50 3.43 5.06 9.78
CA SER A 50 2.24 4.97 10.64
C SER A 50 1.20 3.95 10.17
N SER A 51 1.23 3.58 8.88
CA SER A 51 0.28 2.63 8.29
C SER A 51 0.81 2.02 6.98
N LEU A 52 0.22 0.90 6.55
CA LEU A 52 0.51 0.32 5.24
C LEU A 52 0.05 1.21 4.07
N VAL A 53 -0.96 2.04 4.29
CA VAL A 53 -1.40 3.07 3.35
C VAL A 53 -0.30 4.10 3.14
N GLU A 54 0.29 4.61 4.22
CA GLU A 54 1.44 5.52 4.15
C GLU A 54 2.61 4.85 3.42
N ALA A 55 2.92 3.60 3.77
CA ALA A 55 3.99 2.84 3.13
C ALA A 55 3.83 2.77 1.61
N ALA A 56 2.62 2.43 1.13
CA ALA A 56 2.33 2.31 -0.29
C ALA A 56 2.46 3.65 -1.03
N LEU A 57 1.99 4.74 -0.43
CA LEU A 57 2.10 6.08 -1.00
C LEU A 57 3.55 6.54 -1.10
N ARG A 58 4.31 6.40 -0.01
CA ARG A 58 5.73 6.77 0.05
C ARG A 58 6.57 5.89 -0.87
N PHE A 59 6.22 4.62 -1.02
CA PHE A 59 6.85 3.73 -2.00
C PHE A 59 6.63 4.21 -3.44
N ALA A 60 5.41 4.61 -3.81
CA ALA A 60 5.11 5.08 -5.16
C ALA A 60 5.93 6.33 -5.56
N ILE A 61 6.16 7.25 -4.62
CA ILE A 61 6.98 8.46 -4.86
C ILE A 61 8.50 8.22 -4.69
N SER A 62 8.91 7.04 -4.22
CA SER A 62 10.33 6.71 -4.03
C SER A 62 11.07 6.41 -5.34
N LYS A 63 10.35 6.28 -6.46
CA LYS A 63 10.94 6.01 -7.76
C LYS A 63 10.92 7.28 -8.63
N PRO A 64 12.07 7.94 -8.87
CA PRO A 64 12.11 9.23 -9.55
C PRO A 64 11.65 9.17 -11.02
N GLN A 65 11.59 7.97 -11.62
CA GLN A 65 11.04 7.78 -12.97
C GLN A 65 9.50 7.77 -13.02
N ILE A 66 8.82 7.80 -11.87
CA ILE A 66 7.36 7.89 -11.80
C ILE A 66 6.98 9.38 -11.67
N SER A 67 6.36 9.94 -12.71
CA SER A 67 5.94 11.35 -12.72
C SER A 67 4.63 11.61 -11.98
N THR A 68 3.78 10.59 -11.84
CA THR A 68 2.45 10.72 -11.22
C THR A 68 2.02 9.41 -10.57
N ALA A 69 1.54 9.50 -9.34
CA ALA A 69 0.84 8.42 -8.66
C ALA A 69 -0.66 8.74 -8.61
N LEU A 70 -1.49 7.87 -9.20
CA LEU A 70 -2.94 8.03 -9.16
C LEU A 70 -3.49 7.38 -7.88
N ILE A 71 -4.22 8.16 -7.08
CA ILE A 71 -4.79 7.72 -5.81
C ILE A 71 -6.30 7.90 -5.88
N GLY A 72 -7.05 6.84 -5.63
CA GLY A 72 -8.48 6.97 -5.36
C GLY A 72 -8.68 7.28 -3.88
N VAL A 73 -9.59 8.20 -3.55
CA VAL A 73 -10.08 8.48 -2.18
C VAL A 73 -11.60 8.56 -2.20
N SER A 74 -12.22 8.34 -1.04
CA SER A 74 -13.68 8.35 -0.87
C SER A 74 -14.16 9.41 0.13
N THR A 75 -13.25 10.02 0.89
CA THR A 75 -13.53 11.13 1.82
C THR A 75 -12.41 12.16 1.77
N LEU A 76 -12.64 13.37 2.32
CA LEU A 76 -11.61 14.41 2.42
C LEU A 76 -10.51 14.03 3.40
N GLU A 77 -10.85 13.36 4.51
CA GLU A 77 -9.88 12.90 5.49
C GLU A 77 -8.89 11.90 4.88
N GLN A 78 -9.35 11.05 3.94
CA GLN A 78 -8.47 10.15 3.20
C GLN A 78 -7.54 10.91 2.24
N LEU A 79 -7.98 12.04 1.70
CA LEU A 79 -7.15 12.91 0.87
C LEU A 79 -6.06 13.57 1.72
N ASP A 80 -6.44 14.16 2.85
CA ASP A 80 -5.51 14.82 3.78
C ASP A 80 -4.45 13.82 4.27
N GLN A 81 -4.88 12.62 4.69
CA GLN A 81 -3.96 11.56 5.10
C GLN A 81 -2.98 11.14 3.98
N ALA A 82 -3.44 11.16 2.72
CA ALA A 82 -2.59 10.85 1.58
C ALA A 82 -1.57 11.95 1.31
N ILE A 83 -1.97 13.22 1.43
CA ILE A 83 -1.07 14.38 1.34
C ILE A 83 -0.01 14.30 2.44
N ASP A 84 -0.42 14.14 3.69
CA ASP A 84 0.48 14.01 4.84
C ASP A 84 1.49 12.85 4.68
N SER A 85 1.07 11.77 4.04
CA SER A 85 1.95 10.63 3.76
C SER A 85 3.00 10.97 2.71
N VAL A 86 2.62 11.68 1.66
CA VAL A 86 3.52 12.11 0.57
C VAL A 86 4.49 13.19 1.05
N GLU A 87 4.04 14.11 1.90
CA GLU A 87 4.88 15.18 2.46
C GLU A 87 6.01 14.66 3.37
N ARG A 88 5.84 13.47 3.96
CA ARG A 88 6.93 12.75 4.67
C ARG A 88 8.03 12.24 3.74
N GLY A 89 7.87 12.39 2.43
CA GLY A 89 8.86 12.08 1.42
C GLY A 89 9.05 10.59 1.16
N ALA A 90 10.01 10.29 0.30
CA ALA A 90 10.36 8.94 -0.11
C ALA A 90 10.79 8.06 1.09
N LEU A 91 10.65 6.75 0.92
CA LEU A 91 11.23 5.78 1.84
C LEU A 91 12.75 5.78 1.69
N SER A 92 13.46 5.46 2.78
CA SER A 92 14.92 5.34 2.73
C SER A 92 15.36 4.17 1.84
N ALA A 93 16.57 4.24 1.31
CA ALA A 93 17.14 3.19 0.47
C ALA A 93 17.19 1.82 1.18
N ASP A 94 17.44 1.80 2.49
CA ASP A 94 17.46 0.58 3.30
C ASP A 94 16.07 -0.07 3.37
N LEU A 95 15.02 0.73 3.58
CA LEU A 95 13.65 0.23 3.57
C LEU A 95 13.24 -0.29 2.19
N LEU A 96 13.59 0.42 1.12
CA LEU A 96 13.33 -0.02 -0.25
C LEU A 96 14.04 -1.34 -0.58
N THR A 97 15.26 -1.52 -0.09
CA THR A 97 16.02 -2.77 -0.23
C THR A 97 15.33 -3.92 0.48
N ARG A 98 14.91 -3.72 1.74
CA ARG A 98 14.18 -4.73 2.52
C ARG A 98 12.83 -5.09 1.91
N ILE A 99 12.09 -4.10 1.40
CA ILE A 99 10.85 -4.32 0.65
C ILE A 99 11.11 -5.23 -0.56
N GLY A 100 12.19 -4.98 -1.32
CA GLY A 100 12.58 -5.82 -2.45
C GLY A 100 12.89 -7.28 -2.05
N ILE A 101 13.55 -7.49 -0.91
CA ILE A 101 13.83 -8.84 -0.39
C ILE A 101 12.54 -9.57 -0.03
N VAL A 102 11.63 -8.92 0.69
CA VAL A 102 10.33 -9.53 1.07
C VAL A 102 9.54 -9.89 -0.19
N ARG A 103 9.43 -8.97 -1.15
CA ARG A 103 8.77 -9.22 -2.44
C ARG A 103 9.33 -10.46 -3.14
N ASN A 104 10.65 -10.60 -3.21
CA ASN A 104 11.27 -11.75 -3.89
C ASN A 104 11.05 -13.09 -3.17
N ARG A 105 10.81 -13.08 -1.86
CA ARG A 105 10.45 -14.28 -1.09
C ARG A 105 8.99 -14.68 -1.31
N THR A 106 8.09 -13.71 -1.44
CA THR A 106 6.65 -13.96 -1.65
C THR A 106 6.34 -14.51 -3.06
N TYR A 107 7.23 -14.30 -4.04
CA TYR A 107 7.08 -14.76 -5.42
C TYR A 107 8.15 -15.77 -5.86
N ALA A 108 8.85 -16.42 -4.92
CA ALA A 108 9.73 -17.55 -5.25
C ALA A 108 8.89 -18.74 -5.75
N PRO A 109 9.33 -19.45 -6.81
CA PRO A 109 8.60 -20.59 -7.38
C PRO A 109 8.48 -21.78 -6.42
#